data_AF-A0A1Y7VM24-F1
#
_entry.id   AF-A0A1Y7VM24-F1
#
_cell.length_a   1.000
_cell.length_b   1.000
_cell.length_c   1.000
_cell.angle_alpha   90.00
_cell.angle_beta   90.00
_cell.angle_gamma   90.00
#
_symmetry.space_group_name_H-M   'P 1'
#
loop_
_entity.id
_entity.type
_entity.pdbx_description
1 polymer ?
#
loop_
_entity_poly.entity_id
_entity_poly.type
_entity_poly.pdbx_seq_one_letter_code
_entity_poly.pdbx_strand_id
1 'polypeptide(L)' 'MNKHQKPVLTGQRFKTRKRDEKEKFEPTVFRDTLVQGLNEAGDDLEAVAKFLDSTGSRLDYRRYADTLFDILVA' A
#
# COMPACT_ATOMS: atom_id res chain seq x y z
N MET A 1 -14.33 -47.79 16.53
CA MET A 1 -14.83 -46.43 16.84
C MET A 1 -13.61 -45.52 17.03
N ASN A 2 -13.09 -44.95 15.94
CA ASN A 2 -11.85 -44.17 15.98
C ASN A 2 -12.12 -42.77 16.57
N LYS A 3 -11.68 -42.54 17.81
CA LYS A 3 -11.71 -41.21 18.43
C LYS A 3 -10.57 -40.37 17.86
N HIS A 4 -10.85 -39.62 16.79
CA HIS A 4 -9.92 -38.59 16.34
C HIS A 4 -9.79 -37.51 17.42
N GLN A 5 -8.63 -37.47 18.06
CA GLN A 5 -8.33 -36.59 19.18
C GLN A 5 -8.32 -35.14 18.71
N LYS A 6 -9.05 -34.27 19.42
CA LYS A 6 -9.13 -32.85 19.09
C LYS A 6 -7.74 -32.22 19.29
N PRO A 7 -7.28 -31.38 18.35
CA PRO A 7 -5.99 -30.71 18.49
C PRO A 7 -5.96 -29.86 19.76
N VAL A 8 -4.86 -29.96 20.51
CA VAL A 8 -4.63 -29.20 21.75
C VAL A 8 -3.93 -27.87 21.45
N LEU A 9 -4.27 -26.84 22.24
CA LEU A 9 -3.87 -25.44 22.03
C LEU A 9 -2.35 -25.20 22.11
N THR A 10 -1.60 -26.12 22.71
CA THR A 10 -0.15 -26.03 22.91
C THR A 10 0.58 -26.84 21.86
N GLY A 11 0.99 -26.19 20.76
CA GLY A 11 1.90 -26.76 19.76
C GLY A 11 1.46 -26.62 18.31
N GLN A 12 0.18 -26.31 18.05
CA GLN A 12 -0.27 -26.06 16.68
C GLN A 12 0.02 -24.61 16.27
N ARG A 13 1.15 -24.42 15.55
CA ARG A 13 1.40 -23.18 14.80
C ARG A 13 0.34 -23.07 13.71
N PHE A 14 -0.74 -22.33 13.97
CA PHE A 14 -1.66 -21.91 12.92
C PHE A 14 -0.87 -21.11 11.89
N LYS A 15 -0.59 -21.70 10.73
CA LYS A 15 -0.10 -20.94 9.58
C LYS A 15 -1.23 -20.02 9.18
N THR A 16 -1.05 -18.72 9.41
CA THR A 16 -1.92 -17.69 8.85
C THR A 16 -2.03 -17.94 7.35
N ARG A 17 -3.26 -17.84 6.82
CA ARG A 17 -3.45 -18.10 5.39
C ARG A 17 -2.78 -16.94 4.65
N LYS A 18 -2.29 -17.18 3.43
CA LYS A 18 -1.68 -16.15 2.55
C LYS A 18 -2.48 -14.84 2.45
N ARG A 19 -3.79 -14.86 2.74
CA ARG A 19 -4.68 -13.70 2.76
C ARG A 19 -4.47 -12.75 3.95
N ASP A 20 -3.83 -13.21 5.02
CA ASP A 20 -3.60 -12.40 6.23
C ASP A 20 -2.29 -11.58 6.13
N GLU A 21 -1.55 -11.71 5.03
CA GLU A 21 -0.52 -10.74 4.65
C GLU A 21 -1.23 -9.44 4.28
N LYS A 22 -1.62 -8.65 5.30
CA LYS A 22 -1.97 -7.25 5.11
C LYS A 22 -0.77 -6.61 4.43
N GLU A 23 -0.90 -6.25 3.16
CA GLU A 23 0.09 -5.42 2.47
C GLU A 23 0.48 -4.28 3.41
N LYS A 24 1.77 -4.11 3.65
CA LYS A 24 2.25 -3.10 4.60
C LYS A 24 1.82 -1.73 4.12
N PHE A 25 1.15 -0.99 4.99
CA PHE A 25 0.78 0.40 4.74
C PHE A 25 2.00 1.27 5.04
N GLU A 26 2.65 1.79 4.01
CA GLU A 26 3.87 2.58 4.07
C GLU A 26 3.59 3.99 3.52
N PRO A 27 2.82 4.83 4.24
CA PRO A 27 2.37 6.14 3.76
C PRO A 27 3.53 7.13 3.59
N THR A 28 4.59 7.01 4.38
CA THR A 28 5.77 7.87 4.29
C THR A 28 6.50 7.64 2.97
N VAL A 29 6.71 6.37 2.60
CA VAL A 29 7.39 6.01 1.33
C VAL A 29 6.56 6.48 0.13
N PHE A 30 5.24 6.32 0.20
CA PHE A 30 4.31 6.84 -0.82
C PHE A 30 4.44 8.36 -0.96
N ARG A 31 4.40 9.11 0.15
CA ARG A 31 4.57 10.56 0.16
C ARG A 31 5.90 10.98 -0.45
N ASP A 32 7.00 10.38 0.00
CA ASP A 32 8.34 10.77 -0.43
C ASP A 32 8.53 10.56 -1.94
N THR A 33 8.04 9.43 -2.48
CA THR A 33 8.07 9.17 -3.92
C THR A 33 7.21 10.14 -4.72
N LEU A 34 6.03 10.52 -4.21
CA LEU A 34 5.16 11.50 -4.86
C LEU A 34 5.76 12.90 -4.84
N VAL A 35 6.21 13.38 -3.68
CA VAL A 35 6.81 14.71 -3.53
C VAL A 35 8.05 14.84 -4.41
N GLN A 36 8.89 13.80 -4.48
CA GLN A 36 10.05 13.80 -5.37
C GLN A 36 9.63 13.95 -6.83
N GLY A 37 8.68 13.14 -7.32
CA GLY A 37 8.26 13.21 -8.72
C GLY A 37 7.51 14.50 -9.07
N LEU A 38 6.75 15.07 -8.13
CA LEU A 38 6.12 16.37 -8.31
C LEU A 38 7.14 17.51 -8.35
N ASN A 39 8.17 17.48 -7.52
CA ASN A 39 9.28 18.45 -7.57
C ASN A 39 10.06 18.37 -8.90
N GLU A 40 10.18 17.17 -9.49
CA GLU A 40 10.82 16.96 -10.79
C GLU A 40 9.95 17.49 -11.95
N ALA A 41 8.61 17.39 -11.84
CA ALA A 41 7.68 17.94 -12.81
C ALA A 41 7.53 19.48 -12.72
N GLY A 42 7.75 20.05 -11.53
CA GLY A 42 7.68 21.49 -11.30
C GLY A 42 6.28 22.06 -11.55
N ASP A 43 6.21 23.19 -12.27
CA ASP A 43 4.94 23.86 -12.60
C ASP A 43 4.29 23.35 -13.90
N ASP A 44 4.87 22.33 -14.55
CA ASP A 44 4.32 21.75 -15.77
C ASP A 44 3.20 20.75 -15.44
N LEU A 45 1.96 21.21 -15.61
CA LEU A 45 0.76 20.41 -15.36
C LEU A 45 0.65 19.17 -16.26
N GLU A 46 1.17 19.22 -17.50
CA GLU A 46 1.18 18.04 -18.37
C GLU A 46 2.19 17.00 -17.86
N ALA A 47 3.35 17.43 -17.38
CA ALA A 47 4.35 16.56 -16.77
C ALA A 47 3.82 15.92 -15.48
N VAL A 48 3.13 16.70 -14.63
CA VAL A 48 2.48 16.19 -13.41
C VAL A 48 1.43 15.14 -13.74
N ALA A 49 0.55 15.40 -14.72
CA ALA A 49 -0.49 14.44 -15.12
C ALA A 49 0.12 13.13 -15.63
N LYS A 50 1.14 13.22 -16.49
CA LYS A 50 1.85 12.04 -17.01
C LYS A 50 2.57 11.25 -15.92
N PHE A 51 3.15 11.94 -14.94
CA PHE A 51 3.77 11.31 -13.77
C PHE A 51 2.73 10.56 -12.94
N LEU A 52 1.58 11.16 -12.64
CA LEU A 52 0.50 10.53 -11.88
C LEU A 52 -0.09 9.32 -12.64
N ASP A 53 -0.31 9.42 -13.94
CA ASP A 53 -0.80 8.28 -14.74
C ASP A 53 0.20 7.12 -14.75
N SER A 54 1.49 7.40 -14.91
CA SER A 54 2.52 6.36 -14.94
C SER A 54 2.79 5.74 -13.57
N THR A 55 2.69 6.52 -12.49
CA THR A 55 2.92 6.01 -11.13
C THR A 55 1.67 5.38 -10.53
N GLY A 56 0.46 5.69 -11.00
CA GLY A 56 -0.79 5.07 -10.54
C GLY A 56 -0.92 3.59 -10.83
N SER A 57 -0.14 3.03 -11.76
CA SER A 57 -0.07 1.56 -11.94
C SER A 57 0.80 0.86 -10.89
N ARG A 58 1.67 1.62 -10.19
CA ARG A 58 2.59 1.11 -9.16
C ARG A 58 2.19 1.50 -7.75
N LEU A 59 1.58 2.66 -7.59
CA LEU A 59 1.18 3.24 -6.31
C LEU A 59 -0.34 3.14 -6.15
N ASP A 60 -0.79 2.61 -5.01
CA ASP A 60 -2.21 2.43 -4.73
C ASP A 60 -2.88 3.73 -4.25
N TYR A 61 -3.26 4.59 -5.18
CA TYR A 61 -3.90 5.88 -4.85
C TYR A 61 -5.20 5.74 -4.07
N ARG A 62 -5.94 4.64 -4.23
CA ARG A 62 -7.15 4.40 -3.44
C ARG A 62 -6.85 4.21 -1.97
N ARG A 63 -5.73 3.54 -1.67
CA ARG A 63 -5.33 3.24 -0.30
C ARG A 63 -4.67 4.43 0.38
N TYR A 64 -3.97 5.23 -0.41
CA TYR A 64 -3.26 6.43 0.01
C TYR A 64 -4.01 7.71 -0.40
N ALA A 65 -5.33 7.64 -0.58
CA ALA A 65 -6.13 8.76 -1.09
C ALA A 65 -6.01 9.99 -0.19
N ASP A 66 -6.14 9.82 1.12
CA ASP A 66 -5.99 10.90 2.09
C ASP A 66 -4.61 11.56 1.99
N THR A 67 -3.54 10.78 1.94
CA THR A 67 -2.17 11.29 1.80
C THR A 67 -1.91 11.93 0.43
N LEU A 68 -2.56 11.46 -0.63
CA LEU A 68 -2.46 12.04 -1.96
C LEU A 68 -3.12 13.42 -2.00
N PHE A 69 -4.35 13.54 -1.48
CA PHE A 69 -5.05 14.82 -1.42
C PHE A 69 -4.34 15.82 -0.52
N ASP A 70 -3.77 15.38 0.60
CA ASP A 70 -2.97 16.24 1.48
C ASP A 70 -1.74 16.80 0.77
N ILE A 71 -1.09 16.05 -0.12
CA ILE A 71 0.06 16.54 -0.91
C ILE A 71 -0.37 17.49 -2.02
N LEU A 72 -1.48 17.21 -2.71
CA LEU A 72 -1.91 17.97 -3.88
C LEU A 72 -2.65 19.28 -3.53
N VAL A 73 -3.24 19.37 -2.34
CA VAL A 73 -4.06 20.51 -1.90
C VAL A 73 -3.37 21.32 -0.78
N ALA A 74 -2.18 20.92 -0.35
CA ALA A 74 -1.36 21.62 0.65
C ALA A 74 -0.95 23.03 0.23
#